data_AF-A0A6C0CQL9-F1
#
_entry.id   AF-A0A6C0CQL9-F1
#
_cell.length_a   1.000
_cell.length_b   1.000
_cell.length_c   1.000
_cell.angle_alpha   90.00
_cell.angle_beta   90.00
_cell.angle_gamma   90.00
#
_symmetry.space_group_name_H-M   'P 1'
#
loop_
_entity.id
_entity.type
_entity.pdbx_description
1 polymer ?
#
loop_
_entity_poly.entity_id
_entity_poly.type
_entity_poly.pdbx_seq_one_letter_code
_entity_poly.pdbx_strand_id
1 'polypeptide(L)'
;MTFGFILSRRVQSESQDQLWRHCYACLRKLYEEETIVIIDDESSIPFHSNDIHDIIYIQSTIPGRGELLPYYYFYRHRFFDVAVVLHDSMFLNQRFDFDVDDIKTVRFLFGFEEHEPYYRDYVRDILHQILHLNPDIYDEKQWVEGCFGTASILHHDFITKLAHEYHFFDIMPYITGRFQRMCLERIFSIVCYVANHSTKIDHVYCKNIVNYMQYGTTFQEYLDHKEKYTHLSCVKVWSGR
;
A
#
# COMPACT_ATOMS: atom_id res chain seq x y z
N MET A 1 -8.18 -1.75 20.27
CA MET A 1 -7.43 -2.65 19.34
C MET A 1 -5.98 -2.17 19.24
N THR A 2 -5.04 -2.99 18.77
CA THR A 2 -3.66 -2.52 18.49
C THR A 2 -3.48 -2.16 17.03
N PHE A 3 -2.60 -1.19 16.74
CA PHE A 3 -2.19 -0.91 15.36
C PHE A 3 -0.67 -0.87 15.25
N GLY A 4 -0.19 -1.03 14.02
CA GLY A 4 1.20 -0.81 13.67
C GLY A 4 1.36 -0.63 12.16
N PHE A 5 2.61 -0.56 11.73
CA PHE A 5 2.96 -0.28 10.34
C PHE A 5 3.52 -1.51 9.66
N ILE A 6 3.24 -1.63 8.36
CA ILE A 6 3.93 -2.56 7.48
C ILE A 6 4.58 -1.74 6.38
N LEU A 7 5.91 -1.74 6.33
CA LEU A 7 6.72 -0.99 5.38
C LEU A 7 7.40 -1.95 4.41
N SER A 8 7.08 -1.80 3.13
CA SER A 8 7.76 -2.56 2.07
C SER A 8 9.21 -2.10 1.91
N ARG A 9 10.12 -3.04 1.70
CA ARG A 9 11.52 -2.79 1.40
C ARG A 9 11.94 -3.59 0.17
N ARG A 10 12.54 -2.91 -0.79
CA ARG A 10 13.31 -3.55 -1.86
C ARG A 10 14.44 -2.60 -2.19
N VAL A 11 15.68 -2.88 -1.88
CA VAL A 11 16.77 -1.90 -2.04
C VAL A 11 17.85 -2.51 -2.91
N GLN A 12 18.06 -1.90 -4.09
CA GLN A 12 18.99 -2.38 -5.12
C GLN A 12 20.18 -1.42 -5.36
N SER A 13 20.15 -0.23 -4.78
CA SER A 13 21.19 0.80 -4.92
C SER A 13 21.25 1.68 -3.69
N GLU A 14 22.38 2.37 -3.50
CA GLU A 14 22.56 3.31 -2.39
C GLU A 14 21.51 4.43 -2.39
N SER A 15 21.15 4.94 -3.58
CA SER A 15 20.08 5.94 -3.72
C SER A 15 18.72 5.42 -3.25
N GLN A 16 18.41 4.14 -3.48
CA GLN A 16 17.19 3.50 -2.96
C GLN A 16 17.27 3.28 -1.45
N ASP A 17 18.45 2.99 -0.92
CA ASP A 17 18.66 2.85 0.52
C ASP A 17 18.44 4.20 1.24
N GLN A 18 18.99 5.28 0.69
CA GLN A 18 18.77 6.64 1.19
C GLN A 18 17.28 7.04 1.17
N LEU A 19 16.59 6.74 0.06
CA LEU A 19 15.15 6.97 -0.07
C LEU A 19 14.36 6.20 0.99
N TRP A 20 14.61 4.89 1.11
CA TRP A 20 13.89 4.03 2.04
C TRP A 20 14.18 4.40 3.50
N ARG A 21 15.44 4.69 3.85
CA ARG A 21 15.82 5.18 5.19
C ARG A 21 15.17 6.51 5.51
N HIS A 22 15.03 7.41 4.53
CA HIS A 22 14.27 8.64 4.72
C HIS A 22 12.80 8.36 5.04
N CYS A 23 12.17 7.45 4.29
CA CYS A 23 10.80 7.01 4.53
C CYS A 23 10.63 6.46 5.96
N TYR A 24 11.51 5.55 6.36
CA TYR A 24 11.54 4.99 7.70
C TYR A 24 11.71 6.08 8.78
N ALA A 25 12.66 7.01 8.58
CA ALA A 25 12.93 8.07 9.55
C ALA A 25 11.73 9.02 9.72
N CYS A 26 11.03 9.36 8.64
CA CYS A 26 9.79 10.13 8.70
C CYS A 26 8.71 9.42 9.52
N LEU A 27 8.55 8.11 9.32
CA LEU A 27 7.61 7.29 10.06
C LEU A 27 7.99 7.21 11.56
N ARG A 28 9.22 6.79 11.87
CA ARG A 28 9.66 6.59 13.26
C ARG A 28 9.71 7.89 14.07
N LYS A 29 10.01 9.03 13.44
CA LYS A 29 9.95 10.35 14.09
C LYS A 29 8.55 10.65 14.63
N LEU A 30 7.51 10.21 13.92
CA LEU A 30 6.13 10.44 14.31
C LEU A 30 5.60 9.35 15.23
N TYR A 31 6.07 8.11 15.07
CA TYR A 31 5.58 6.92 15.76
C TYR A 31 6.75 6.20 16.45
N GLU A 32 7.13 6.69 17.62
CA GLU A 32 8.33 6.28 18.33
C GLU A 32 8.23 4.84 18.86
N GLU A 33 7.05 4.41 19.30
CA GLU A 33 6.84 3.14 20.02
C GLU A 33 6.08 2.10 19.19
N GLU A 34 5.35 2.52 18.16
CA GLU A 34 4.52 1.63 17.37
C GLU A 34 5.38 0.59 16.61
N THR A 35 4.90 -0.65 16.57
CA THR A 35 5.61 -1.73 15.87
C THR A 35 5.64 -1.44 14.37
N ILE A 36 6.83 -1.53 13.77
CA ILE A 36 7.03 -1.43 12.33
C ILE A 36 7.50 -2.79 11.81
N VAL A 37 6.68 -3.43 10.99
CA VAL A 37 7.02 -4.65 10.28
C VAL A 37 7.65 -4.27 8.94
N ILE A 38 8.89 -4.69 8.70
CA ILE A 38 9.59 -4.48 7.44
C ILE A 38 9.49 -5.77 6.63
N ILE A 39 8.90 -5.69 5.44
CA ILE A 39 8.84 -6.82 4.51
C ILE A 39 9.84 -6.59 3.39
N ASP A 40 10.90 -7.40 3.36
CA ASP A 40 11.96 -7.30 2.37
C ASP A 40 11.69 -8.19 1.15
N ASP A 41 11.51 -7.55 -0.01
CA ASP A 41 11.28 -8.16 -1.32
C ASP A 41 12.59 -8.27 -2.12
N GLU A 42 13.57 -9.01 -1.57
CA GLU A 42 14.84 -9.35 -2.23
C GLU A 42 15.78 -8.15 -2.43
N SER A 43 16.04 -7.37 -1.38
CA SER A 43 17.05 -6.31 -1.40
C SER A 43 18.47 -6.86 -1.55
N SER A 44 19.30 -6.22 -2.37
CA SER A 44 20.73 -6.53 -2.50
C SER A 44 21.59 -5.86 -1.44
N ILE A 45 21.12 -4.74 -0.88
CA ILE A 45 21.80 -4.04 0.23
C ILE A 45 21.27 -4.60 1.56
N PRO A 46 22.14 -5.15 2.43
CA PRO A 46 21.73 -5.68 3.73
C PRO A 46 21.03 -4.64 4.60
N PHE A 47 20.05 -5.09 5.35
CA PHE A 47 19.43 -4.29 6.40
C PHE A 47 20.27 -4.36 7.68
N HIS A 48 20.66 -3.21 8.23
CA HIS A 48 21.41 -3.14 9.48
C HIS A 48 20.48 -2.70 10.61
N SER A 49 20.10 -3.65 11.47
CA SER A 49 19.14 -3.43 12.56
C SER A 49 19.65 -2.49 13.66
N ASN A 50 20.96 -2.29 13.76
CA ASN A 50 21.55 -1.46 14.83
C ASN A 50 21.14 0.02 14.72
N ASP A 51 20.60 0.43 13.58
CA ASP A 51 20.13 1.80 13.34
C ASP A 51 18.67 2.01 13.81
N ILE A 52 17.95 0.94 14.17
CA ILE A 52 16.48 0.91 14.16
C ILE A 52 15.94 0.03 15.30
N HIS A 53 15.14 0.61 16.21
CA HIS A 53 14.48 -0.11 17.31
C HIS A 53 13.04 -0.50 16.96
N ASP A 54 12.53 -1.51 17.67
CA ASP A 54 11.12 -1.96 17.66
C ASP A 54 10.56 -2.28 16.27
N ILE A 55 11.31 -3.15 15.58
CA ILE A 55 10.95 -3.67 14.27
C ILE A 55 10.80 -5.19 14.25
N ILE A 56 9.94 -5.65 13.36
CA ILE A 56 9.89 -7.04 12.92
C ILE A 56 10.39 -7.07 11.48
N TYR A 57 11.53 -7.69 11.23
CA TYR A 57 12.07 -7.81 9.87
C TYR A 57 11.73 -9.19 9.29
N ILE A 58 11.13 -9.22 8.10
CA ILE A 58 10.78 -10.45 7.38
C ILE A 58 11.41 -10.40 5.99
N GLN A 59 12.31 -11.35 5.73
CA GLN A 59 12.73 -11.65 4.37
C GLN A 59 11.62 -12.43 3.67
N SER A 60 11.11 -11.91 2.54
CA SER A 60 10.05 -12.60 1.80
C SER A 60 10.52 -13.96 1.30
N THR A 61 9.71 -14.99 1.53
CA THR A 61 9.88 -16.35 0.99
C THR A 61 9.25 -16.50 -0.40
N ILE A 62 8.57 -15.47 -0.88
CA ILE A 62 7.88 -15.41 -2.18
C ILE A 62 8.23 -14.07 -2.87
N PRO A 63 9.50 -13.88 -3.24
CA PRO A 63 9.98 -12.61 -3.75
C PRO A 63 9.35 -12.25 -5.11
N GLY A 64 9.43 -10.95 -5.44
CA GLY A 64 8.91 -10.37 -6.67
C GLY A 64 7.40 -10.22 -6.69
N ARG A 65 6.75 -10.05 -5.53
CA ARG A 65 5.29 -9.85 -5.42
C ARG A 65 4.91 -8.43 -4.98
N GLY A 66 5.91 -7.57 -4.75
CA GLY A 66 5.71 -6.14 -4.54
C GLY A 66 4.67 -5.83 -3.48
N GLU A 67 3.67 -5.05 -3.87
CA GLU A 67 2.64 -4.49 -2.99
C GLU A 67 1.69 -5.55 -2.39
N LEU A 68 1.69 -6.81 -2.87
CA LEU A 68 0.94 -7.89 -2.22
C LEU A 68 1.58 -8.41 -0.93
N LEU A 69 2.90 -8.27 -0.79
CA LEU A 69 3.64 -8.88 0.31
C LEU A 69 3.20 -8.38 1.70
N PRO A 70 3.01 -7.06 1.93
CA PRO A 70 2.48 -6.57 3.19
C PRO A 70 1.19 -7.26 3.61
N TYR A 71 0.24 -7.40 2.69
CA TYR A 71 -1.06 -8.02 2.93
C TYR A 71 -0.94 -9.52 3.21
N TYR A 72 -0.12 -10.21 2.43
CA TYR A 72 0.12 -11.64 2.62
C TYR A 72 0.69 -11.93 4.01
N TYR A 73 1.76 -11.23 4.39
CA TYR A 73 2.37 -11.44 5.71
C TYR A 73 1.46 -10.98 6.85
N PHE A 74 0.68 -9.91 6.65
CA PHE A 74 -0.29 -9.48 7.65
C PHE A 74 -1.35 -10.55 7.90
N TYR A 75 -1.94 -11.11 6.83
CA TYR A 75 -2.87 -12.22 6.91
C TYR A 75 -2.28 -13.42 7.66
N ARG A 76 -1.04 -13.81 7.35
CA ARG A 76 -0.41 -15.02 7.89
C ARG A 76 0.02 -14.92 9.36
N HIS A 77 0.32 -13.73 9.87
CA HIS A 77 0.94 -13.58 11.19
C HIS A 77 0.12 -12.80 12.21
N ARG A 78 -0.81 -11.92 11.78
CA ARG A 78 -1.56 -11.01 12.66
C ARG A 78 -0.65 -10.28 13.67
N PHE A 79 0.23 -9.41 13.17
CA PHE A 79 1.14 -8.63 14.02
C PHE A 79 0.41 -7.69 15.00
N PHE A 80 -0.75 -7.20 14.58
CA PHE A 80 -1.65 -6.28 15.30
C PHE A 80 -3.06 -6.39 14.70
N ASP A 81 -4.04 -5.72 15.31
CA ASP A 81 -5.42 -5.74 14.78
C ASP A 81 -5.56 -4.87 13.52
N VAL A 82 -4.86 -3.73 13.47
CA VAL A 82 -4.93 -2.77 12.34
C VAL A 82 -3.54 -2.49 11.76
N ALA A 83 -3.38 -2.70 10.46
CA ALA A 83 -2.17 -2.36 9.72
C ALA A 83 -2.29 -1.02 9.02
N VAL A 84 -1.26 -0.19 9.09
CA VAL A 84 -1.01 0.87 8.13
C VAL A 84 0.08 0.41 7.17
N VAL A 85 -0.31 0.11 5.93
CA VAL A 85 0.58 -0.37 4.87
C VAL A 85 1.15 0.82 4.10
N LEU A 86 2.47 0.99 4.14
CA LEU A 86 3.22 2.06 3.50
C LEU A 86 4.27 1.54 2.53
N HIS A 87 4.59 2.37 1.54
CA HIS A 87 5.60 2.08 0.52
C HIS A 87 6.94 2.72 0.88
N ASP A 88 7.99 2.27 0.21
CA ASP A 88 9.39 2.74 0.34
C ASP A 88 9.64 4.23 0.03
N SER A 89 8.59 4.97 -0.35
CA SER A 89 8.66 6.31 -0.91
C SER A 89 7.47 7.19 -0.48
N MET A 90 6.85 6.86 0.67
CA MET A 90 5.74 7.60 1.29
C MET A 90 6.19 8.25 2.61
N PHE A 91 6.44 9.55 2.58
CA PHE A 91 7.01 10.29 3.70
C PHE A 91 5.92 10.94 4.54
N LEU A 92 5.72 10.46 5.76
CA LEU A 92 4.79 11.07 6.69
C LEU A 92 5.38 12.37 7.27
N ASN A 93 4.59 13.44 7.25
CA ASN A 93 4.87 14.71 7.91
C ASN A 93 4.03 14.91 9.17
N GLN A 94 2.92 14.18 9.28
CA GLN A 94 1.97 14.28 10.39
C GLN A 94 1.51 12.88 10.81
N ARG A 95 1.12 12.73 12.08
CA ARG A 95 0.42 11.53 12.54
C ARG A 95 -0.92 11.41 11.80
N PHE A 96 -1.38 10.18 11.63
CA PHE A 96 -2.67 9.86 11.08
C PHE A 96 -3.72 10.21 12.13
N ASP A 97 -4.75 10.93 11.70
CA ASP A 97 -5.91 11.27 12.53
C ASP A 97 -7.00 10.20 12.32
N PHE A 98 -6.89 9.09 13.07
CA PHE A 98 -7.94 8.08 13.16
C PHE A 98 -7.99 7.47 14.55
N ASP A 99 -9.18 7.07 14.96
CA ASP A 99 -9.35 6.12 16.06
C ASP A 99 -9.19 4.70 15.50
N VAL A 100 -8.26 3.92 16.08
CA VAL A 100 -8.05 2.53 15.70
C VAL A 100 -9.33 1.72 15.87
N ASP A 101 -10.17 2.08 16.85
CA ASP A 101 -11.40 1.37 17.13
C ASP A 101 -12.47 1.56 16.04
N ASP A 102 -12.34 2.59 15.21
CA ASP A 102 -13.20 2.86 14.04
C ASP A 102 -12.78 2.09 12.77
N ILE A 103 -11.61 1.46 12.76
CA ILE A 103 -11.12 0.72 11.59
C ILE A 103 -11.66 -0.71 11.63
N LYS A 104 -12.79 -0.93 10.95
CA LYS A 104 -13.40 -2.27 10.82
C LYS A 104 -13.06 -2.98 9.50
N THR A 105 -12.76 -2.23 8.45
CA THR A 105 -12.44 -2.77 7.12
C THR A 105 -11.14 -2.20 6.58
N VAL A 106 -11.20 -1.27 5.64
CA VAL A 106 -10.07 -0.66 4.96
C VAL A 106 -10.33 0.82 4.68
N ARG A 107 -9.28 1.64 4.76
CA ARG A 107 -9.23 3.03 4.32
C ARG A 107 -8.02 3.20 3.41
N PHE A 108 -8.22 3.67 2.18
CA PHE A 108 -7.09 3.89 1.27
C PHE A 108 -6.32 5.14 1.70
N LEU A 109 -5.01 5.13 1.54
CA LEU A 109 -4.22 6.34 1.75
C LEU A 109 -4.36 7.27 0.56
N PHE A 110 -4.25 6.75 -0.66
CA PHE A 110 -4.34 7.53 -1.88
C PHE A 110 -5.29 6.86 -2.88
N GLY A 111 -6.11 7.68 -3.52
CA GLY A 111 -7.08 7.29 -4.53
C GLY A 111 -6.68 7.77 -5.92
N PHE A 112 -7.28 7.20 -6.96
CA PHE A 112 -7.27 7.74 -8.33
C PHE A 112 -8.52 7.30 -9.10
N GLU A 113 -8.98 8.12 -10.04
CA GLU A 113 -10.21 7.87 -10.84
C GLU A 113 -9.90 7.29 -12.24
N GLU A 114 -8.64 6.90 -12.48
CA GLU A 114 -8.14 6.55 -13.80
C GLU A 114 -8.48 5.10 -14.21
N HIS A 115 -9.51 4.99 -15.05
CA HIS A 115 -9.94 3.75 -15.71
C HIS A 115 -9.33 3.61 -17.13
N GLU A 116 -8.01 3.77 -17.27
CA GLU A 116 -7.35 3.61 -18.57
C GLU A 116 -7.76 2.29 -19.24
N PRO A 117 -8.23 2.32 -20.52
CA PRO A 117 -8.63 1.11 -21.25
C PRO A 117 -7.53 0.06 -21.31
N TYR A 118 -6.28 0.50 -21.22
CA TYR A 118 -5.08 -0.35 -21.26
C TYR A 118 -5.06 -1.44 -20.16
N TYR A 119 -5.65 -1.21 -18.99
CA TYR A 119 -5.67 -2.18 -17.90
C TYR A 119 -6.90 -3.10 -17.92
N ARG A 120 -7.93 -2.72 -18.68
CA ARG A 120 -9.27 -3.26 -18.59
C ARG A 120 -9.31 -4.78 -18.74
N ASP A 121 -8.77 -5.30 -19.83
CA ASP A 121 -8.91 -6.72 -20.16
C ASP A 121 -8.18 -7.60 -19.14
N TYR A 122 -6.97 -7.20 -18.73
CA TYR A 122 -6.22 -7.91 -17.71
C TYR A 122 -6.92 -7.93 -16.36
N VAL A 123 -7.46 -6.78 -15.91
CA VAL A 123 -8.19 -6.70 -14.65
C VAL A 123 -9.45 -7.57 -14.71
N ARG A 124 -10.23 -7.47 -15.79
CA ARG A 124 -11.44 -8.29 -15.99
C ARG A 124 -11.12 -9.79 -16.00
N ASP A 125 -10.02 -10.20 -16.64
CA ASP A 125 -9.59 -11.60 -16.65
C ASP A 125 -9.24 -12.10 -15.25
N ILE A 126 -8.49 -11.32 -14.45
CA ILE A 126 -8.19 -11.71 -13.06
C ILE A 126 -9.47 -11.79 -12.22
N LEU A 127 -10.35 -10.80 -12.33
CA LEU A 127 -11.63 -10.78 -11.61
C LEU A 127 -12.45 -12.04 -11.92
N HIS A 128 -12.60 -12.38 -13.20
CA HIS A 128 -13.45 -13.49 -13.62
C HIS A 128 -12.80 -14.86 -13.41
N GLN A 129 -11.56 -15.03 -13.90
CA GLN A 129 -10.93 -16.34 -14.00
C GLN A 129 -10.29 -16.78 -12.68
N ILE A 130 -9.80 -15.85 -11.85
CA ILE A 130 -9.06 -16.15 -10.63
C ILE A 130 -9.91 -15.87 -9.39
N LEU A 131 -10.57 -14.72 -9.34
CA LEU A 131 -11.35 -14.30 -8.17
C LEU A 131 -12.83 -14.69 -8.25
N HIS A 132 -13.28 -15.21 -9.39
CA HIS A 132 -14.68 -15.60 -9.64
C HIS A 132 -15.71 -14.49 -9.36
N LEU A 133 -15.30 -13.24 -9.58
CA LEU A 133 -16.13 -12.04 -9.48
C LEU A 133 -16.74 -11.68 -10.84
N ASN A 134 -17.84 -10.92 -10.82
CA ASN A 134 -18.40 -10.36 -12.04
C ASN A 134 -17.41 -9.35 -12.65
N PRO A 135 -16.84 -9.62 -13.85
CA PRO A 135 -15.87 -8.71 -14.47
C PRO A 135 -16.48 -7.37 -14.88
N ASP A 136 -17.81 -7.30 -15.07
CA ASP A 136 -18.50 -6.06 -15.45
C ASP A 136 -18.46 -5.01 -14.35
N ILE A 137 -18.18 -5.41 -13.10
CA ILE A 137 -17.95 -4.48 -11.99
C ILE A 137 -16.84 -3.49 -12.37
N TYR A 138 -15.81 -3.89 -13.13
CA TYR A 138 -14.76 -2.96 -13.57
C TYR A 138 -15.32 -1.75 -14.35
N ASP A 139 -16.36 -1.96 -15.16
CA ASP A 139 -16.96 -0.89 -15.97
C ASP A 139 -18.06 -0.13 -15.22
N GLU A 140 -18.50 -0.64 -14.07
CA GLU A 140 -19.45 0.04 -13.22
C GLU A 140 -18.76 1.23 -12.52
N LYS A 141 -19.34 2.42 -12.65
CA LYS A 141 -18.84 3.64 -11.99
C LYS A 141 -19.02 3.65 -10.46
N GLN A 142 -19.32 2.50 -9.85
CA GLN A 142 -19.67 2.39 -8.44
C GLN A 142 -18.45 2.13 -7.54
N TRP A 143 -17.38 1.51 -8.06
CA TRP A 143 -16.09 1.48 -7.38
C TRP A 143 -15.31 2.73 -7.80
N VAL A 144 -15.45 3.78 -7.00
CA VAL A 144 -15.17 5.16 -7.42
C VAL A 144 -13.68 5.44 -7.63
N GLU A 145 -12.79 4.69 -6.97
CA GLU A 145 -11.34 4.97 -6.99
C GLU A 145 -10.49 3.70 -6.94
N GLY A 146 -9.37 3.71 -7.65
CA GLY A 146 -8.26 2.79 -7.44
C GLY A 146 -7.41 3.18 -6.23
N CYS A 147 -6.80 2.21 -5.56
CA CYS A 147 -5.95 2.41 -4.39
C CYS A 147 -4.51 2.55 -4.85
N PHE A 148 -3.98 3.77 -4.90
CA PHE A 148 -2.63 4.02 -5.43
C PHE A 148 -1.59 3.29 -4.58
N GLY A 149 -0.79 2.46 -5.24
CA GLY A 149 0.13 1.54 -4.60
C GLY A 149 -0.52 0.44 -3.76
N THR A 150 -1.84 0.34 -3.66
CA THR A 150 -2.51 -0.42 -2.58
C THR A 150 -2.08 0.06 -1.19
N ALA A 151 -1.71 1.32 -0.99
CA ALA A 151 -1.37 1.81 0.35
C ALA A 151 -2.66 2.07 1.16
N SER A 152 -2.80 1.43 2.33
CA SER A 152 -4.06 1.47 3.07
C SER A 152 -3.90 1.27 4.58
N ILE A 153 -4.93 1.64 5.32
CA ILE A 153 -5.14 1.31 6.73
C ILE A 153 -6.22 0.22 6.78
N LEU A 154 -5.92 -0.98 7.29
CA LEU A 154 -6.87 -2.08 7.27
C LEU A 154 -6.85 -2.96 8.51
N HIS A 155 -8.02 -3.50 8.83
CA HIS A 155 -8.21 -4.46 9.92
C HIS A 155 -7.80 -5.88 9.49
N HIS A 156 -7.23 -6.66 10.41
CA HIS A 156 -6.78 -8.03 10.15
C HIS A 156 -7.92 -8.97 9.75
N ASP A 157 -9.07 -8.86 10.41
CA ASP A 157 -10.25 -9.67 10.08
C ASP A 157 -10.73 -9.37 8.65
N PHE A 158 -10.55 -8.14 8.16
CA PHE A 158 -10.93 -7.79 6.80
C PHE A 158 -10.01 -8.44 5.77
N ILE A 159 -8.69 -8.41 5.94
CA ILE A 159 -7.79 -9.13 5.02
C ILE A 159 -8.00 -10.65 5.10
N THR A 160 -8.36 -11.17 6.28
CA THR A 160 -8.72 -12.58 6.45
C THR A 160 -9.98 -12.92 5.66
N LYS A 161 -11.00 -12.06 5.69
CA LYS A 161 -12.18 -12.17 4.83
C LYS A 161 -11.81 -12.18 3.36
N LEU A 162 -10.96 -11.24 2.91
CA LEU A 162 -10.51 -11.21 1.51
C LEU A 162 -9.79 -12.49 1.11
N ALA A 163 -8.96 -13.05 2.00
CA ALA A 163 -8.24 -14.29 1.75
C ALA A 163 -9.17 -15.50 1.62
N HIS A 164 -10.17 -15.63 2.50
CA HIS A 164 -11.01 -16.84 2.58
C HIS A 164 -12.24 -16.80 1.69
N GLU A 165 -12.93 -15.66 1.61
CA GLU A 165 -14.17 -15.53 0.84
C GLU A 165 -13.92 -15.13 -0.62
N TYR A 166 -12.88 -14.34 -0.86
CA TYR A 166 -12.58 -13.80 -2.18
C TYR A 166 -11.31 -14.39 -2.80
N HIS A 167 -10.68 -15.35 -2.12
CA HIS A 167 -9.46 -16.01 -2.61
C HIS A 167 -8.37 -15.02 -3.03
N PHE A 168 -8.28 -13.87 -2.33
CA PHE A 168 -7.53 -12.71 -2.82
C PHE A 168 -6.05 -13.02 -3.11
N PHE A 169 -5.43 -13.93 -2.35
CA PHE A 169 -4.03 -14.30 -2.56
C PHE A 169 -3.79 -15.30 -3.71
N ASP A 170 -4.83 -15.84 -4.34
CA ASP A 170 -4.69 -16.71 -5.51
C ASP A 170 -4.20 -15.93 -6.74
N ILE A 171 -4.28 -14.58 -6.70
CA ILE A 171 -3.72 -13.71 -7.76
C ILE A 171 -2.20 -13.59 -7.70
N MET A 172 -1.54 -14.05 -6.62
CA MET A 172 -0.09 -13.87 -6.43
C MET A 172 0.78 -14.32 -7.61
N PRO A 173 0.53 -15.48 -8.27
CA PRO A 173 1.33 -15.90 -9.43
C PRO A 173 1.21 -14.96 -10.64
N TYR A 174 0.16 -14.14 -10.68
CA TYR A 174 -0.15 -13.27 -11.81
C TYR A 174 0.43 -11.86 -11.64
N ILE A 175 0.73 -11.43 -10.40
CA ILE A 175 1.30 -10.11 -10.11
C ILE A 175 2.83 -10.17 -10.06
N THR A 176 3.47 -10.07 -11.24
CA THR A 176 4.93 -10.27 -11.38
C THR A 176 5.70 -9.06 -11.89
N GLY A 177 5.02 -8.04 -12.42
CA GLY A 177 5.64 -6.89 -13.05
C GLY A 177 4.90 -5.59 -12.79
N ARG A 178 5.47 -4.47 -13.25
CA ARG A 178 4.90 -3.13 -13.02
C ARG A 178 3.49 -2.99 -13.59
N PHE A 179 3.26 -3.50 -14.81
CA PHE A 179 1.92 -3.51 -15.40
C PHE A 179 0.91 -4.22 -14.50
N GLN A 180 1.23 -5.42 -14.04
CA GLN A 180 0.34 -6.20 -13.18
C GLN A 180 0.15 -5.56 -11.80
N ARG A 181 1.17 -4.88 -11.25
CA ARG A 181 1.06 -4.11 -10.00
C ARG A 181 0.14 -2.90 -10.16
N MET A 182 0.15 -2.22 -11.31
CA MET A 182 -0.84 -1.18 -11.61
C MET A 182 -2.26 -1.75 -11.78
N CYS A 183 -2.39 -2.95 -12.36
CA CYS A 183 -3.67 -3.67 -12.37
C CYS A 183 -4.12 -4.05 -10.95
N LEU A 184 -3.19 -4.45 -10.08
CA LEU A 184 -3.47 -4.82 -8.69
C LEU A 184 -4.13 -3.66 -7.91
N GLU A 185 -3.71 -2.42 -8.12
CA GLU A 185 -4.34 -1.24 -7.49
C GLU A 185 -5.85 -1.18 -7.74
N ARG A 186 -6.28 -1.55 -8.95
CA ARG A 186 -7.69 -1.62 -9.38
C ARG A 186 -8.37 -2.87 -8.83
N ILE A 187 -7.73 -4.03 -8.97
CA ILE A 187 -8.24 -5.32 -8.46
C ILE A 187 -8.48 -5.25 -6.96
N PHE A 188 -7.52 -4.75 -6.19
CA PHE A 188 -7.62 -4.59 -4.74
C PHE A 188 -8.80 -3.69 -4.36
N SER A 189 -9.00 -2.59 -5.10
CA SER A 189 -10.10 -1.67 -4.87
C SER A 189 -11.47 -2.29 -5.13
N ILE A 190 -11.60 -3.02 -6.24
CA ILE A 190 -12.82 -3.75 -6.59
C ILE A 190 -13.13 -4.84 -5.56
N VAL A 191 -12.14 -5.64 -5.17
CA VAL A 191 -12.31 -6.69 -4.15
C VAL A 191 -12.75 -6.08 -2.82
N CYS A 192 -12.14 -4.97 -2.39
CA CYS A 192 -12.54 -4.26 -1.18
C CYS A 192 -13.97 -3.70 -1.27
N TYR A 193 -14.34 -3.14 -2.43
CA TYR A 193 -15.69 -2.64 -2.70
C TYR A 193 -16.74 -3.75 -2.60
N VAL A 194 -16.50 -4.88 -3.28
CA VAL A 194 -17.40 -6.04 -3.24
C VAL A 194 -17.50 -6.61 -1.82
N ALA A 195 -16.39 -6.66 -1.08
CA ALA A 195 -16.34 -7.22 0.26
C ALA A 195 -17.01 -6.35 1.34
N ASN A 196 -17.05 -5.03 1.17
CA ASN A 196 -17.60 -4.12 2.17
C ASN A 196 -19.00 -3.58 1.81
N HIS A 197 -19.43 -3.68 0.54
CA HIS A 197 -20.66 -3.06 0.02
C HIS A 197 -20.83 -1.56 0.36
N SER A 198 -19.77 -0.87 0.80
CA SER A 198 -19.81 0.57 1.06
C SER A 198 -19.64 1.29 -0.26
N THR A 199 -20.72 1.96 -0.70
CA THR A 199 -20.90 2.56 -2.02
C THR A 199 -20.03 3.79 -2.30
N LYS A 200 -19.19 4.20 -1.36
CA LYS A 200 -18.20 5.27 -1.53
C LYS A 200 -17.00 4.98 -0.66
N ILE A 201 -15.81 5.13 -1.23
CA ILE A 201 -14.60 5.27 -0.44
C ILE A 201 -14.62 6.69 0.13
N ASP A 202 -15.53 6.98 1.07
CA ASP A 202 -15.59 8.28 1.78
C ASP A 202 -14.37 8.48 2.71
N HIS A 203 -13.40 7.57 2.67
CA HIS A 203 -12.27 7.48 3.59
C HIS A 203 -10.92 7.29 2.88
N VAL A 204 -10.70 7.92 1.72
CA VAL A 204 -9.34 8.10 1.20
C VAL A 204 -8.63 9.20 1.99
N TYR A 205 -7.65 8.83 2.80
CA TYR A 205 -7.02 9.74 3.76
C TYR A 205 -6.36 10.95 3.08
N CYS A 206 -5.54 10.70 2.05
CA CYS A 206 -4.86 11.72 1.26
C CYS A 206 -5.57 12.04 -0.07
N LYS A 207 -6.86 11.68 -0.22
CA LYS A 207 -7.67 11.94 -1.42
C LYS A 207 -7.00 11.42 -2.72
N ASN A 208 -7.38 12.02 -3.86
CA ASN A 208 -6.85 11.69 -5.18
C ASN A 208 -5.37 12.14 -5.32
N ILE A 209 -4.46 11.21 -5.60
CA ILE A 209 -3.01 11.46 -5.65
C ILE A 209 -2.62 12.53 -6.68
N VAL A 210 -3.34 12.63 -7.80
CA VAL A 210 -3.05 13.57 -8.90
C VAL A 210 -3.30 15.02 -8.46
N ASN A 211 -4.31 15.22 -7.61
CA ASN A 211 -4.70 16.54 -7.11
C ASN A 211 -4.09 16.87 -5.74
N TYR A 212 -3.62 15.86 -5.00
CA TYR A 212 -3.07 16.02 -3.66
C TYR A 212 -1.68 16.66 -3.66
N MET A 213 -0.85 16.31 -4.64
CA MET A 213 0.50 16.86 -4.77
C MET A 213 0.97 16.87 -6.22
N GLN A 214 2.09 17.54 -6.50
CA GLN A 214 2.69 17.53 -7.82
C GLN A 214 3.06 16.11 -8.24
N TYR A 215 2.44 15.61 -9.30
CA TYR A 215 2.72 14.29 -9.84
C TYR A 215 4.14 14.22 -10.39
N GLY A 216 4.85 13.13 -10.08
CA GLY A 216 6.19 12.87 -10.59
C GLY A 216 7.33 13.51 -9.79
N THR A 217 7.06 14.16 -8.65
CA THR A 217 8.10 14.69 -7.75
C THR A 217 9.13 13.63 -7.40
N THR A 218 10.38 13.84 -7.79
CA THR A 218 11.51 12.97 -7.47
C THR A 218 11.98 13.16 -6.03
N PHE A 219 12.78 12.21 -5.53
CA PHE A 219 13.35 12.34 -4.18
C PHE A 219 14.24 13.58 -4.04
N GLN A 220 15.05 13.88 -5.07
CA GLN A 220 15.94 15.04 -5.05
C GLN A 220 15.14 16.36 -5.03
N GLU A 221 14.11 16.48 -5.87
CA GLU A 221 13.24 17.67 -5.87
C GLU A 221 12.52 17.87 -4.53
N TYR A 222 12.13 16.77 -3.88
CA TYR A 222 11.57 16.84 -2.53
C TYR A 222 12.59 17.35 -1.50
N LEU A 223 13.85 16.89 -1.57
CA LEU A 223 14.90 17.35 -0.66
C LEU A 223 15.24 18.83 -0.87
N ASP A 224 15.34 19.26 -2.14
CA ASP A 224 15.68 20.64 -2.51
C ASP A 224 14.57 21.64 -2.19
N HIS A 225 13.31 21.17 -2.08
CA HIS A 225 12.13 21.99 -1.89
C HIS A 225 11.19 21.47 -0.79
N LYS A 226 11.75 20.94 0.29
CA LYS A 226 11.00 20.27 1.36
C LYS A 226 9.91 21.15 1.96
N GLU A 227 10.15 22.45 2.05
CA GLU A 227 9.21 23.46 2.57
C GLU A 227 7.87 23.45 1.84
N LYS A 228 7.85 23.16 0.53
CA LYS A 228 6.64 23.11 -0.29
C LYS A 228 5.69 22.02 0.16
N TYR A 229 6.18 20.95 0.79
CA TYR A 229 5.39 19.77 1.12
C TYR A 229 4.99 19.67 2.59
N THR A 230 5.43 20.61 3.43
CA THR A 230 5.19 20.58 4.90
C THR A 230 3.72 20.63 5.31
N HIS A 231 2.86 21.18 4.45
CA HIS A 231 1.42 21.26 4.67
C HIS A 231 0.68 19.94 4.36
N LEU A 232 1.32 19.01 3.65
CA LEU A 232 0.77 17.70 3.32
C LEU A 232 1.06 16.71 4.43
N SER A 233 0.08 15.91 4.85
CA SER A 233 0.24 14.87 5.88
C SER A 233 1.17 13.73 5.43
N CYS A 234 1.13 13.36 4.14
CA CYS A 234 1.98 12.32 3.57
C CYS A 234 2.45 12.70 2.16
N VAL A 235 3.74 12.65 1.89
CA VAL A 235 4.32 12.98 0.58
C VAL A 235 4.68 11.69 -0.15
N LYS A 236 4.25 11.52 -1.40
CA LYS A 236 4.72 10.44 -2.27
C LYS A 236 5.78 10.96 -3.23
N VAL A 237 6.94 10.30 -3.31
CA VAL A 237 7.95 10.63 -4.33
C VAL A 237 8.06 9.51 -5.37
N TRP A 238 8.43 9.84 -6.60
CA TRP A 238 8.57 8.90 -7.71
C TRP A 238 10.03 8.53 -7.92
N SER A 239 10.32 7.22 -7.90
CA SER A 239 11.66 6.66 -8.03
C SER A 239 11.84 5.84 -9.32
N GLY A 240 10.82 5.77 -10.18
CA GLY A 240 10.86 5.02 -11.44
C GLY A 240 10.74 3.50 -11.31
N ARG A 241 10.42 2.98 -10.13
CA ARG A 241 10.30 1.55 -9.83
C ARG A 241 8.95 0.93 -10.21
#